data_AF-A0A0D0CIN5-F1
#
_entry.id   AF-A0A0D0CIN5-F1
#
_cell.length_a   1.000
_cell.length_b   1.000
_cell.length_c   1.000
_cell.angle_alpha   90.00
_cell.angle_beta   90.00
_cell.angle_gamma   90.00
#
_symmetry.space_group_name_H-M   'P 1'
#
loop_
_entity.id
_entity.type
_entity.pdbx_description
1 polymer ?
#
loop_
_entity_poly.entity_id
_entity_poly.type
_entity_poly.pdbx_seq_one_letter_code
_entity_poly.pdbx_strand_id
1 'polypeptide(L)'
;MVPSFISLKTTLTVVSGLALTTCVAAAPSSIVARQVRSGNGAFSAPTSGLVVTQGSSFPFAFQDSNWCEDGYSPIAVWLTNYAPTTSNLNSTGQFPEGQYSYYFGQYLVPNFGLPAMTGSAPPSTLVLPELPDLTTGEEVYLAVVETGTNCPPVGVHSDILWFV
;
A
#
# COMPACT_ATOMS: atom_id res chain seq x y z
N MET A 1 95.00 -5.13 6.30
CA MET A 1 94.52 -4.01 5.47
C MET A 1 93.01 -3.90 5.64
N VAL A 2 92.57 -2.83 6.27
CA VAL A 2 91.19 -2.26 6.32
C VAL A 2 91.41 -0.83 5.76
N PRO A 3 90.50 -0.13 5.02
CA PRO A 3 89.07 0.07 5.30
C PRO A 3 88.21 0.17 4.00
N SER A 4 86.98 0.66 3.86
CA SER A 4 85.99 1.36 4.69
C SER A 4 84.62 1.35 3.97
N PHE A 5 83.57 1.75 4.69
CA PHE A 5 82.14 1.79 4.39
C PHE A 5 81.69 2.89 3.41
N ILE A 6 80.46 2.76 2.84
CA ILE A 6 79.42 3.83 2.74
C ILE A 6 78.02 3.19 2.59
N SER A 7 77.07 3.82 3.27
CA SER A 7 75.63 3.56 3.44
C SER A 7 74.78 4.16 2.32
N LEU A 8 73.64 3.53 1.97
CA LEU A 8 72.43 4.28 1.56
C LEU A 8 71.14 3.49 1.87
N LYS A 9 70.29 4.08 2.71
CA LYS A 9 68.93 3.61 3.06
C LYS A 9 67.98 3.91 1.90
N THR A 10 67.13 2.96 1.50
CA THR A 10 65.90 3.28 0.76
C THR A 10 64.75 2.44 1.30
N THR A 11 63.92 3.08 2.12
CA THR A 11 62.62 2.58 2.57
C THR A 11 61.64 2.72 1.42
N LEU A 12 60.94 1.63 1.04
CA LEU A 12 59.74 1.72 0.21
C LEU A 12 58.61 0.94 0.88
N THR A 13 57.72 1.68 1.51
CA THR A 13 56.43 1.24 2.05
C THR A 13 55.48 1.00 0.87
N VAL A 14 54.85 -0.17 0.78
CA VAL A 14 53.71 -0.38 -0.14
C VAL A 14 52.48 -0.77 0.67
N VAL A 15 51.42 -0.02 0.39
CA VAL A 15 50.20 0.19 1.16
C VAL A 15 49.28 -1.03 1.06
N SER A 16 48.73 -1.41 2.21
CA SER A 16 47.68 -2.42 2.37
C SER A 16 46.38 -1.94 1.69
N GLY A 17 45.94 -2.65 0.66
CA GLY A 17 44.67 -2.40 -0.02
C GLY A 17 43.55 -3.25 0.55
N LEU A 18 42.89 -2.79 1.62
CA LEU A 18 41.64 -3.37 2.11
C LEU A 18 40.50 -2.83 1.22
N ALA A 19 40.03 -3.62 0.26
CA ALA A 19 38.83 -3.29 -0.50
C ALA A 19 37.60 -3.48 0.41
N LEU A 20 37.10 -2.39 1.00
CA LEU A 20 35.79 -2.38 1.65
C LEU A 20 34.72 -2.39 0.55
N THR A 21 34.14 -3.56 0.30
CA THR A 21 32.89 -3.70 -0.45
C THR A 21 31.77 -3.10 0.40
N THR A 22 31.42 -1.84 0.14
CA THR A 22 30.28 -1.19 0.77
C THR A 22 28.99 -1.78 0.20
N CYS A 23 28.32 -2.64 0.96
CA CYS A 23 26.92 -2.98 0.72
C CYS A 23 26.11 -1.70 0.93
N VAL A 24 25.68 -1.06 -0.16
CA VAL A 24 24.67 0.00 -0.09
C VAL A 24 23.36 -0.69 0.29
N ALA A 25 23.02 -0.71 1.58
CA ALA A 25 21.68 -1.04 2.01
C ALA A 25 20.76 0.07 1.49
N ALA A 26 19.99 -0.23 0.45
CA ALA A 26 18.91 0.65 0.02
C ALA A 26 18.00 0.89 1.24
N ALA A 27 17.83 2.15 1.62
CA ALA A 27 16.92 2.50 2.69
C ALA A 27 15.51 2.02 2.28
N PRO A 28 14.76 1.36 3.18
CA PRO A 28 13.41 0.92 2.84
C PRO A 28 12.55 2.15 2.52
N SER A 29 12.01 2.19 1.32
CA SER A 29 11.11 3.24 0.86
C SER A 29 9.89 3.26 1.76
N SER A 30 9.71 4.36 2.48
CA SER A 30 8.67 4.53 3.47
C SER A 30 7.58 5.43 2.87
N ILE A 31 6.35 4.93 2.86
CA ILE A 31 5.16 5.58 2.28
C ILE A 31 4.28 6.01 3.43
N VAL A 32 3.89 7.29 3.48
CA VAL A 32 3.07 7.83 4.56
C VAL A 32 1.60 7.73 4.18
N ALA A 33 0.84 7.02 4.99
CA ALA A 33 -0.60 7.01 4.92
C ALA A 33 -1.23 8.24 5.60
N ARG A 34 -2.48 8.64 5.32
CA ARG A 34 -3.29 9.71 5.92
C ARG A 34 -4.81 9.49 5.68
N GLN A 35 -5.66 9.61 6.70
CA GLN A 35 -7.10 9.34 6.55
C GLN A 35 -7.88 10.56 6.04
N VAL A 36 -8.65 10.41 4.96
CA VAL A 36 -9.66 11.41 4.52
C VAL A 36 -10.94 10.67 4.12
N ARG A 37 -12.06 11.04 4.74
CA ARG A 37 -13.36 10.39 4.53
C ARG A 37 -14.13 11.12 3.42
N SER A 38 -14.49 10.42 2.34
CA SER A 38 -15.48 10.91 1.36
C SER A 38 -16.51 9.84 1.01
N GLY A 39 -17.29 9.38 1.97
CA GLY A 39 -18.33 8.37 1.73
C GLY A 39 -19.06 7.93 2.99
N ASN A 40 -20.05 7.06 2.80
CA ASN A 40 -20.72 6.31 3.85
C ASN A 40 -19.78 5.16 4.29
N GLY A 41 -19.54 5.07 5.60
CA GLY A 41 -18.59 4.13 6.21
C GLY A 41 -17.31 4.81 6.70
N ALA A 42 -16.40 4.04 7.30
CA ALA A 42 -15.19 4.57 7.92
C ALA A 42 -14.07 3.54 8.04
N PHE A 43 -12.84 3.92 7.69
CA PHE A 43 -11.67 3.13 8.05
C PHE A 43 -11.42 3.17 9.56
N SER A 44 -11.21 1.98 10.13
CA SER A 44 -10.71 1.79 11.50
C SER A 44 -9.22 1.46 11.51
N ALA A 45 -8.70 0.89 10.41
CA ALA A 45 -7.28 0.70 10.14
C ALA A 45 -7.04 0.70 8.61
N PRO A 46 -5.94 1.28 8.12
CA PRO A 46 -4.79 1.74 8.91
C PRO A 46 -5.05 3.11 9.56
N THR A 47 -4.20 3.51 10.50
CA THR A 47 -4.31 4.86 11.10
C THR A 47 -3.72 5.88 10.15
N SER A 48 -4.36 7.05 10.06
CA SER A 48 -3.77 8.22 9.38
C SER A 48 -2.33 8.45 9.86
N GLY A 49 -1.39 8.58 8.95
CA GLY A 49 0.04 8.76 9.22
C GLY A 49 0.85 7.46 9.15
N LEU A 50 0.22 6.29 8.97
CA LEU A 50 0.93 5.01 9.01
C LEU A 50 2.00 4.96 7.91
N VAL A 51 3.25 4.82 8.33
CA VAL A 51 4.35 4.64 7.39
C VAL A 51 4.51 3.16 7.06
N VAL A 52 4.29 2.80 5.80
CA VAL A 52 4.40 1.43 5.29
C VAL A 52 5.54 1.32 4.29
N THR A 53 6.26 0.21 4.37
CA THR A 53 7.34 -0.14 3.44
C THR A 53 6.83 -1.15 2.42
N GLN A 54 7.27 -1.06 1.16
CA GLN A 54 6.89 -2.04 0.13
C GLN A 54 7.24 -3.47 0.59
N GLY A 55 6.36 -4.43 0.25
CA GLY A 55 6.43 -5.81 0.71
C GLY A 55 6.00 -6.04 2.16
N SER A 56 5.67 -4.99 2.92
CA SER A 56 5.29 -5.11 4.33
C SER A 56 3.77 -5.20 4.51
N SER A 57 3.34 -5.92 5.54
CA SER A 57 1.93 -6.00 5.90
C SER A 57 1.47 -4.83 6.75
N PHE A 58 0.20 -4.45 6.60
CA PHE A 58 -0.46 -3.42 7.38
C PHE A 58 -1.87 -3.85 7.77
N PRO A 59 -2.39 -3.35 8.92
CA PRO A 59 -3.73 -3.70 9.37
C PRO A 59 -4.79 -3.09 8.44
N PHE A 60 -5.79 -3.89 8.08
CA PHE A 60 -6.93 -3.47 7.29
C PHE A 60 -8.22 -3.71 8.07
N ALA A 61 -8.94 -2.63 8.35
CA ALA A 61 -10.24 -2.69 9.00
C ALA A 61 -11.07 -1.48 8.59
N PHE A 62 -12.31 -1.73 8.20
CA PHE A 62 -13.26 -0.68 7.87
C PHE A 62 -14.64 -1.05 8.41
N GLN A 63 -15.47 -0.03 8.58
CA GLN A 63 -16.88 -0.16 8.87
C GLN A 63 -17.64 0.16 7.60
N ASP A 64 -18.30 -0.87 7.08
CA ASP A 64 -19.29 -0.74 6.03
C ASP A 64 -20.46 0.10 6.52
N SER A 65 -21.06 0.88 5.62
CA SER A 65 -22.22 1.70 5.99
C SER A 65 -23.53 0.96 5.87
N ASN A 66 -23.55 -0.16 5.13
CA ASN A 66 -24.74 -0.91 4.76
C ASN A 66 -25.84 0.02 4.21
N TRP A 67 -25.46 1.03 3.43
CA TRP A 67 -26.41 2.04 2.95
C TRP A 67 -27.46 1.45 2.01
N CYS A 68 -27.14 0.32 1.37
CA CYS A 68 -28.04 -0.44 0.50
C CYS A 68 -28.96 -1.41 1.26
N GLU A 69 -28.68 -1.66 2.55
CA GLU A 69 -29.40 -2.64 3.38
C GLU A 69 -29.41 -4.07 2.80
N ASP A 70 -28.37 -4.43 2.03
CA ASP A 70 -28.18 -5.77 1.48
C ASP A 70 -27.68 -6.72 2.58
N GLY A 71 -28.04 -8.01 2.51
CA GLY A 71 -27.54 -9.00 3.49
C GLY A 71 -26.00 -9.14 3.46
N TYR A 72 -25.41 -8.89 2.30
CA TYR A 72 -23.96 -8.89 2.09
C TYR A 72 -23.56 -7.72 1.20
N SER A 73 -22.78 -6.78 1.71
CA SER A 73 -22.24 -5.66 0.93
C SER A 73 -21.01 -6.13 0.14
N PRO A 74 -21.02 -6.10 -1.21
CA PRO A 74 -19.82 -6.35 -1.97
C PRO A 74 -18.92 -5.12 -1.93
N ILE A 75 -17.70 -5.34 -1.49
CA ILE A 75 -16.67 -4.33 -1.48
C ILE A 75 -15.49 -4.78 -2.34
N ALA A 76 -14.78 -3.83 -2.90
CA ALA A 76 -13.51 -4.12 -3.53
C ALA A 76 -12.45 -3.13 -3.04
N VAL A 77 -11.19 -3.56 -3.07
CA VAL A 77 -10.09 -2.82 -2.44
C VAL A 77 -8.97 -2.60 -3.44
N TRP A 78 -8.52 -1.35 -3.58
CA TRP A 78 -7.51 -0.90 -4.53
C TRP A 78 -6.48 0.01 -3.87
N LEU A 79 -5.33 0.16 -4.52
CA LEU A 79 -4.39 1.25 -4.30
C LEU A 79 -4.37 2.16 -5.51
N THR A 80 -4.27 3.45 -5.27
CA THR A 80 -4.14 4.51 -6.27
C THR A 80 -3.01 5.46 -5.84
N ASN A 81 -2.44 6.22 -6.77
CA ASN A 81 -1.43 7.26 -6.51
C ASN A 81 -2.03 8.68 -6.53
N TYR A 82 -3.36 8.76 -6.47
CA TYR A 82 -4.13 10.00 -6.43
C TYR A 82 -5.30 9.81 -5.49
N ALA A 83 -5.80 10.89 -4.89
CA ALA A 83 -7.01 10.86 -4.08
C ALA A 83 -8.22 10.46 -4.93
N PRO A 84 -8.80 9.26 -4.73
CA PRO A 84 -9.84 8.79 -5.62
C PRO A 84 -11.19 9.42 -5.25
N THR A 85 -12.07 9.51 -6.23
CA THR A 85 -13.44 10.00 -6.10
C THR A 85 -14.39 9.06 -6.84
N THR A 86 -15.69 9.15 -6.59
CA THR A 86 -16.68 8.37 -7.35
C THR A 86 -16.63 8.65 -8.84
N SER A 87 -16.13 9.82 -9.27
CA SER A 87 -15.93 10.15 -10.69
C SER A 87 -14.81 9.33 -11.37
N ASN A 88 -13.92 8.71 -10.59
CA ASN A 88 -12.88 7.83 -11.11
C ASN A 88 -13.39 6.41 -11.39
N LEU A 89 -14.60 6.08 -10.95
CA LEU A 89 -15.20 4.77 -11.15
C LEU A 89 -16.00 4.73 -12.45
N ASN A 90 -16.00 3.58 -13.10
CA ASN A 90 -16.88 3.29 -14.22
C ASN A 90 -18.32 3.01 -13.73
N SER A 91 -19.23 2.73 -14.66
CA SER A 91 -20.64 2.44 -14.36
C SER A 91 -20.87 1.15 -13.55
N THR A 92 -19.82 0.36 -13.28
CA THR A 92 -19.87 -0.86 -12.46
C THR A 92 -19.17 -0.70 -11.11
N GLY A 93 -18.76 0.51 -10.73
CA GLY A 93 -18.09 0.74 -9.45
C GLY A 93 -16.63 0.32 -9.40
N GLN A 94 -15.97 0.22 -10.55
CA GLN A 94 -14.58 -0.20 -10.65
C GLN A 94 -13.71 0.92 -11.21
N PHE A 95 -12.48 1.00 -10.74
CA PHE A 95 -11.47 1.82 -11.42
C PHE A 95 -11.17 1.22 -12.80
N PRO A 96 -11.14 2.04 -13.88
CA PRO A 96 -10.72 1.57 -15.19
C PRO A 96 -9.30 0.97 -15.15
N GLU A 97 -9.03 0.00 -16.02
CA GLU A 97 -7.70 -0.61 -16.14
C GLU A 97 -6.63 0.46 -16.44
N GLY A 98 -5.50 0.39 -15.72
CA GLY A 98 -4.43 1.38 -15.80
C GLY A 98 -4.69 2.69 -15.03
N GLN A 99 -5.85 2.85 -14.37
CA GLN A 99 -6.17 4.00 -13.52
C GLN A 99 -6.02 3.70 -12.02
N TYR A 100 -5.35 2.60 -11.66
CA TYR A 100 -5.06 2.22 -10.28
C TYR A 100 -3.66 1.59 -10.20
N SER A 101 -3.03 1.68 -9.02
CA SER A 101 -1.70 1.14 -8.76
C SER A 101 -1.74 -0.36 -8.43
N TYR A 102 -2.77 -0.79 -7.69
CA TYR A 102 -2.96 -2.22 -7.38
C TYR A 102 -4.41 -2.56 -7.08
N TYR A 103 -4.79 -3.83 -7.29
CA TYR A 103 -6.09 -4.37 -6.91
C TYR A 103 -5.90 -5.55 -5.96
N PHE A 104 -6.42 -5.43 -4.74
CA PHE A 104 -6.31 -6.46 -3.72
C PHE A 104 -7.34 -7.57 -3.87
N GLY A 105 -8.51 -7.24 -4.39
CA GLY A 105 -9.59 -8.19 -4.56
C GLY A 105 -10.96 -7.60 -4.23
N GLN A 106 -11.96 -8.47 -4.34
CA GLN A 106 -13.34 -8.22 -3.97
C GLN A 106 -13.73 -9.13 -2.81
N TYR A 107 -14.49 -8.59 -1.88
CA TYR A 107 -14.91 -9.24 -0.66
C TYR A 107 -16.40 -9.00 -0.41
N LEU A 108 -16.97 -9.77 0.51
CA LEU A 108 -18.35 -9.66 0.97
C LEU A 108 -18.34 -9.38 2.47
N VAL A 109 -18.92 -8.25 2.87
CA VAL A 109 -19.15 -7.90 4.26
C VAL A 109 -20.52 -8.41 4.67
N PRO A 110 -20.64 -9.26 5.70
CA PRO A 110 -21.95 -9.65 6.20
C PRO A 110 -22.60 -8.50 6.98
N ASN A 111 -23.88 -8.23 6.70
CA ASN A 111 -24.69 -7.27 7.44
C ASN A 111 -25.66 -7.99 8.40
N PHE A 112 -26.32 -7.24 9.28
CA PHE A 112 -27.36 -7.76 10.18
C PHE A 112 -26.95 -8.95 11.07
N GLY A 113 -25.65 -9.09 11.36
CA GLY A 113 -25.12 -10.19 12.15
C GLY A 113 -25.08 -11.54 11.41
N LEU A 114 -25.19 -11.53 10.08
CA LEU A 114 -25.01 -12.72 9.26
C LEU A 114 -23.57 -13.26 9.39
N PRO A 115 -23.37 -14.58 9.20
CA PRO A 115 -22.03 -15.14 9.20
C PRO A 115 -21.27 -14.71 7.95
N ALA A 116 -19.96 -14.50 8.10
CA ALA A 116 -19.07 -14.28 6.98
C ALA A 116 -19.08 -15.49 6.03
N MET A 117 -19.22 -15.23 4.73
CA MET A 117 -19.11 -16.27 3.72
C MET A 117 -17.65 -16.75 3.62
N THR A 118 -17.46 -18.07 3.60
CA THR A 118 -16.12 -18.68 3.57
C THR A 118 -15.38 -18.28 2.30
N GLY A 119 -14.17 -17.74 2.46
CA GLY A 119 -13.30 -17.36 1.35
C GLY A 119 -13.59 -16.00 0.71
N SER A 120 -14.65 -15.30 1.13
CA SER A 120 -14.99 -13.97 0.61
C SER A 120 -14.91 -12.87 1.68
N ALA A 121 -14.61 -13.20 2.92
CA ALA A 121 -14.42 -12.20 3.96
C ALA A 121 -13.18 -11.32 3.66
N PRO A 122 -13.24 -10.00 3.90
CA PRO A 122 -12.06 -9.17 3.78
C PRO A 122 -10.97 -9.61 4.76
N PRO A 123 -9.69 -9.61 4.36
CA PRO A 123 -8.59 -10.00 5.23
C PRO A 123 -8.37 -8.93 6.31
N SER A 124 -7.89 -9.29 7.49
CA SER A 124 -7.55 -8.30 8.54
C SER A 124 -6.22 -7.58 8.31
N THR A 125 -5.45 -8.02 7.32
CA THR A 125 -4.17 -7.44 6.93
C THR A 125 -4.04 -7.44 5.42
N LEU A 126 -3.40 -6.41 4.87
CA LEU A 126 -3.02 -6.32 3.47
C LEU A 126 -1.50 -6.21 3.38
N VAL A 127 -0.93 -6.64 2.26
CA VAL A 127 0.51 -6.51 1.99
C VAL A 127 0.69 -5.44 0.93
N LEU A 128 1.45 -4.40 1.23
CA LEU A 128 1.77 -3.38 0.23
C LEU A 128 2.62 -4.03 -0.88
N PRO A 129 2.15 -4.11 -2.13
CA PRO A 129 2.92 -4.70 -3.21
C PRO A 129 4.17 -3.86 -3.52
N GLU A 130 5.12 -4.46 -4.24
CA GLU A 130 6.18 -3.70 -4.88
C GLU A 130 5.58 -2.87 -6.02
N LEU A 131 5.72 -1.56 -5.92
CA LEU A 131 5.16 -0.61 -6.88
C LEU A 131 6.35 0.13 -7.50
N PRO A 132 6.78 -0.24 -8.71
CA PRO A 132 8.04 0.23 -9.30
C PRO A 132 8.02 1.73 -9.61
N ASP A 133 6.83 2.29 -9.84
CA ASP A 133 6.63 3.69 -10.18
C ASP A 133 6.48 4.60 -8.94
N LEU A 134 6.43 4.02 -7.73
CA LEU A 134 6.26 4.76 -6.49
C LEU A 134 7.61 5.07 -5.84
N THR A 135 7.90 6.36 -5.68
CA THR A 135 9.13 6.80 -5.01
C THR A 135 8.95 6.95 -3.51
N THR A 136 10.05 6.96 -2.75
CA THR A 136 10.01 7.10 -1.29
C THR A 136 9.41 8.44 -0.90
N GLY A 137 8.43 8.44 0.00
CA GLY A 137 7.73 9.66 0.44
C GLY A 137 6.59 10.11 -0.46
N GLU A 138 6.28 9.37 -1.54
CA GLU A 138 5.02 9.57 -2.26
C GLU A 138 3.84 9.05 -1.45
N GLU A 139 2.68 9.68 -1.68
CA GLU A 139 1.42 9.30 -1.08
C GLU A 139 0.74 8.25 -1.96
N VAL A 140 0.29 7.16 -1.34
CA VAL A 140 -0.62 6.18 -1.95
C VAL A 140 -1.98 6.33 -1.33
N TYR A 141 -3.00 5.79 -1.97
CA TYR A 141 -4.38 5.91 -1.54
C TYR A 141 -5.04 4.54 -1.65
N LEU A 142 -5.26 3.89 -0.51
CA LEU A 142 -6.08 2.69 -0.36
C LEU A 142 -7.57 3.07 -0.50
N ALA A 143 -8.20 2.60 -1.58
CA ALA A 143 -9.62 2.77 -1.83
C ALA A 143 -10.39 1.49 -1.51
N VAL A 144 -11.49 1.60 -0.80
CA VAL A 144 -12.53 0.58 -0.62
C VAL A 144 -13.79 1.11 -1.29
N VAL A 145 -14.25 0.42 -2.34
CA VAL A 145 -15.50 0.76 -3.02
C VAL A 145 -16.56 -0.25 -2.61
N GLU A 146 -17.65 0.23 -2.03
CA GLU A 146 -18.88 -0.53 -1.79
C GLU A 146 -19.77 -0.41 -3.03
N THR A 147 -20.23 -1.54 -3.59
CA THR A 147 -21.08 -1.53 -4.78
C THR A 147 -22.48 -2.04 -4.47
N GLY A 148 -23.44 -1.13 -4.48
CA GLY A 148 -24.85 -1.46 -4.34
C GLY A 148 -25.45 -1.85 -5.69
N THR A 149 -25.94 -3.09 -5.84
CA THR A 149 -26.52 -3.57 -7.11
C THR A 149 -28.04 -3.55 -7.14
N ASN A 150 -28.69 -3.58 -5.98
CA ASN A 150 -30.15 -3.64 -5.84
C ASN A 150 -30.74 -2.47 -5.04
N CYS A 151 -29.98 -1.39 -4.86
CA CYS A 151 -30.40 -0.28 -3.99
C CYS A 151 -31.40 0.64 -4.71
N PRO A 152 -32.45 1.12 -4.03
CA PRO A 152 -33.33 2.14 -4.59
C PRO A 152 -32.63 3.51 -4.71
N PRO A 153 -32.81 4.27 -5.81
CA PRO A 153 -33.48 3.88 -7.06
C PRO A 153 -32.66 2.85 -7.85
N VAL A 154 -33.34 1.87 -8.44
CA VAL A 154 -32.71 0.72 -9.13
C VAL A 154 -31.55 1.14 -10.05
N GLY A 155 -30.36 0.61 -9.78
CA GLY A 155 -29.13 0.92 -10.52
C GLY A 155 -27.90 0.44 -9.76
N VAL A 156 -26.75 0.43 -10.44
CA VAL A 156 -25.45 0.25 -9.77
C VAL A 156 -25.06 1.58 -9.15
N HIS A 157 -24.86 1.57 -7.84
CA HIS A 157 -24.36 2.71 -7.10
C HIS A 157 -23.05 2.31 -6.44
N SER A 158 -22.12 3.25 -6.38
CA SER A 158 -20.81 2.99 -5.81
C SER A 158 -20.45 4.10 -4.86
N ASP A 159 -20.05 3.70 -3.67
CA ASP A 159 -19.53 4.59 -2.66
C ASP A 159 -18.08 4.28 -2.42
N ILE A 160 -17.26 5.31 -2.24
CA ILE A 160 -15.82 5.17 -2.12
C ILE A 160 -15.35 5.69 -0.76
N LEU A 161 -14.84 4.77 0.04
CA LEU A 161 -14.02 5.10 1.18
C LEU A 161 -12.58 5.03 0.72
N TRP A 162 -11.79 6.07 0.95
CA TRP A 162 -10.37 5.97 0.70
C TRP A 162 -9.55 6.47 1.88
N PHE A 163 -8.31 6.02 1.88
CA PHE A 163 -7.34 6.17 2.93
C PHE A 163 -6.04 6.47 2.20
N VAL A 164 -5.43 7.64 2.39
CA VAL A 164 -4.03 7.83 1.99
C VAL A 164 -3.21 6.85 2.82
#